data_AF-A0A7X1H0B8-F1
#
_entry.id   AF-A0A7X1H0B8-F1
#
_cell.length_a   1.000
_cell.length_b   1.000
_cell.length_c   1.000
_cell.angle_alpha   90.00
_cell.angle_beta   90.00
_cell.angle_gamma   90.00
#
_symmetry.space_group_name_H-M   'P 1'
#
loop_
_entity.id
_entity.type
_entity.pdbx_description
1 polymer ?
#
loop_
_entity_poly.entity_id
_entity_poly.type
_entity_poly.pdbx_seq_one_letter_code
_entity_poly.pdbx_strand_id
1 'polypeptide(L)' 'MPAVMRFAAVLLLLGLGGCYYLGMHGPSIRQFPDIHAGVSEDAECLECHHPDHPVGPPTSHPEFVGCLKCHNDDIR' A
#
# COMPACT_ATOMS: atom_id res chain seq x y z
N MET A 1 12.96 -22.15 -24.12
CA MET A 1 13.01 -21.79 -22.68
C MET A 1 12.45 -22.97 -21.89
N PRO A 2 13.23 -23.60 -20.98
CA PRO A 2 12.79 -24.80 -20.26
C PRO A 2 11.54 -24.50 -19.43
N ALA A 3 10.62 -25.46 -19.32
CA ALA A 3 9.33 -25.29 -18.65
C ALA A 3 9.48 -24.74 -17.21
N VAL A 4 10.51 -25.18 -16.49
CA VAL A 4 10.88 -24.69 -15.15
C VAL A 4 11.11 -23.17 -15.13
N MET A 5 11.77 -22.62 -16.15
CA MET A 5 12.03 -21.17 -16.24
C MET A 5 10.75 -20.37 -16.48
N ARG A 6 9.77 -20.95 -17.19
CA ARG A 6 8.45 -20.31 -17.39
C ARG A 6 7.62 -20.29 -16.10
N PHE A 7 7.63 -21.38 -15.33
CA PHE A 7 6.94 -21.44 -14.03
C PHE A 7 7.57 -20.49 -13.01
N ALA A 8 8.89 -20.42 -12.94
CA ALA A 8 9.59 -19.49 -12.06
C ALA A 8 9.29 -18.03 -12.41
N ALA A 9 9.24 -17.68 -13.69
CA ALA A 9 8.88 -16.33 -14.13
C ALA A 9 7.43 -15.96 -13.76
N VAL A 10 6.47 -16.88 -13.90
CA VAL A 10 5.07 -16.62 -13.50
C VAL A 10 4.95 -16.41 -11.99
N LEU A 11 5.61 -17.24 -11.18
CA LEU A 11 5.61 -17.07 -9.73
C LEU A 11 6.27 -15.75 -9.29
N LEU A 12 7.35 -15.34 -9.96
CA LEU A 12 8.01 -14.06 -9.69
C LEU A 12 7.11 -12.86 -10.03
N LEU A 13 6.42 -12.90 -11.18
CA LEU A 13 5.47 -11.85 -11.58
C LEU A 13 4.27 -11.78 -10.63
N LEU A 14 3.74 -12.93 -10.20
CA LEU A 14 2.67 -12.99 -9.20
C LEU A 14 3.15 -12.52 -7.82
N GLY A 15 4.39 -12.79 -7.43
CA GLY A 15 4.96 -12.28 -6.18
C GLY A 15 5.11 -10.76 -6.18
N LEU A 16 5.69 -10.20 -7.24
CA LEU A 16 5.93 -8.75 -7.34
C LEU A 16 4.63 -7.94 -7.49
N GLY A 17 3.73 -8.35 -8.38
CA GLY A 17 2.43 -7.69 -8.56
C GLY A 17 1.44 -8.02 -7.44
N GLY A 18 1.54 -9.22 -6.88
CA GLY A 18 0.67 -9.69 -5.80
C GLY A 18 0.89 -8.94 -4.50
N CYS A 19 2.10 -8.54 -4.12
CA CYS A 19 2.31 -7.76 -2.91
C CYS A 19 1.53 -6.43 -2.92
N TYR A 20 1.47 -5.76 -4.07
CA TYR A 20 0.70 -4.53 -4.27
C TYR A 20 -0.82 -4.82 -4.30
N TYR A 21 -1.24 -5.83 -5.06
CA TYR A 21 -2.66 -6.14 -5.24
C TYR A 21 -3.32 -6.83 -4.03
N LEU A 22 -2.55 -7.59 -3.24
CA LEU A 22 -3.01 -8.28 -2.03
C LEU A 22 -2.95 -7.38 -0.78
N GLY A 23 -2.62 -6.09 -0.93
CA GLY A 23 -2.53 -5.16 0.20
C GLY A 23 -1.36 -5.43 1.15
N MET A 24 -0.34 -6.19 0.71
CA MET A 24 0.88 -6.39 1.50
C MET A 24 1.81 -5.16 1.48
N HIS A 25 1.57 -4.19 0.59
CA HIS A 25 2.21 -2.89 0.61
C HIS A 25 1.25 -1.78 0.17
N GLY A 26 1.11 -0.73 0.98
CA GLY A 26 0.26 0.41 0.67
C GLY A 26 0.86 1.32 -0.41
N PRO A 27 0.07 1.82 -1.38
CA PRO A 27 0.53 2.80 -2.36
C PRO A 27 0.82 4.18 -1.72
N SER A 28 1.46 5.07 -2.49
CA SER A 28 1.51 6.50 -2.16
C SER A 28 0.11 7.11 -2.22
N ILE A 29 -0.24 7.97 -1.24
CA ILE A 29 -1.49 8.75 -1.26
C ILE A 29 -1.59 9.63 -2.51
N ARG A 30 -0.44 9.97 -3.11
CA ARG A 30 -0.38 10.78 -4.34
C ARG A 30 -0.99 10.08 -5.55
N GLN A 31 -1.07 8.75 -5.55
CA GLN A 31 -1.75 7.99 -6.61
C GLN A 31 -3.26 8.21 -6.60
N PHE A 32 -3.83 8.65 -5.47
CA PHE A 32 -5.26 8.88 -5.29
C PHE A 32 -5.52 10.27 -4.68
N PRO A 33 -5.16 11.34 -5.40
CA PRO A 33 -5.18 12.70 -4.85
C PRO A 33 -6.61 13.20 -4.56
N ASP A 34 -7.61 12.69 -5.27
CA ASP A 34 -9.00 13.13 -5.12
C ASP A 34 -9.58 12.75 -3.75
N ILE A 35 -9.17 11.62 -3.17
CA ILE A 35 -9.68 11.08 -1.90
C ILE A 35 -8.75 11.35 -0.71
N HIS A 36 -7.49 11.72 -0.96
CA HIS A 36 -6.52 12.11 0.07
C HIS A 36 -6.19 13.61 0.03
N ALA A 37 -7.06 14.41 -0.60
CA ALA A 37 -6.86 15.84 -0.72
C ALA A 37 -6.78 16.51 0.66
N GLY A 38 -5.71 17.26 0.90
CA GLY A 38 -5.54 18.04 2.14
C GLY A 38 -4.89 17.30 3.31
N VAL A 39 -4.66 15.98 3.20
CA VAL A 39 -3.96 15.21 4.24
C VAL A 39 -2.54 15.72 4.39
N SER A 40 -2.17 16.07 5.62
CA SER A 40 -0.87 16.63 5.98
C SER A 40 -0.28 16.05 7.27
N GLU A 41 -1.09 15.36 8.07
CA GLU A 41 -0.69 14.76 9.33
C GLU A 41 -1.05 13.26 9.37
N ASP A 42 -0.21 12.46 10.05
CA ASP A 42 -0.43 11.01 10.16
C ASP A 42 -1.72 10.64 10.91
N ALA A 43 -2.19 11.52 11.81
CA ALA A 43 -3.43 11.30 12.56
C ALA A 43 -4.66 11.29 11.65
N GLU A 44 -4.67 12.10 10.60
CA GLU A 44 -5.76 12.15 9.61
C GLU A 44 -5.88 10.82 8.84
N CYS A 45 -4.75 10.12 8.65
CA CYS A 45 -4.78 8.79 8.03
C CYS A 45 -5.58 7.78 8.88
N LEU A 46 -5.48 7.88 10.21
CA LEU A 46 -6.16 6.96 11.12
C LEU A 46 -7.66 7.20 11.23
N GLU A 47 -8.18 8.35 10.80
CA GLU A 47 -9.63 8.60 10.76
C GLU A 47 -10.37 7.61 9.84
N CYS A 48 -9.69 7.13 8.79
CA CYS A 48 -10.23 6.16 7.84
C CYS A 48 -9.51 4.82 7.86
N HIS A 49 -8.21 4.78 8.17
CA HIS A 49 -7.38 3.57 8.11
C HIS A 49 -7.10 2.94 9.48
N HIS A 50 -7.87 3.28 10.53
CA HIS A 50 -7.73 2.66 11.85
C HIS A 50 -7.86 1.13 11.77
N PRO A 51 -7.06 0.34 12.52
CA PRO A 51 -7.18 -1.11 12.54
C PRO A 51 -8.56 -1.60 13.02
N ASP A 52 -9.10 -0.97 14.06
CA ASP A 52 -10.33 -1.43 14.72
C ASP A 52 -11.64 -0.91 14.10
N HIS A 53 -11.60 0.23 13.40
CA HIS A 53 -12.78 0.86 12.79
C HIS A 53 -12.46 1.44 11.41
N PRO A 54 -12.02 0.59 10.46
CA PRO A 54 -11.63 1.03 9.13
C PRO A 54 -12.84 1.47 8.28
N VAL A 55 -12.68 2.60 7.59
CA VAL A 55 -13.52 3.02 6.47
C VAL A 55 -12.81 2.70 5.14
N GLY A 56 -11.49 2.91 5.09
CA GLY A 56 -10.59 2.44 4.04
C GLY A 56 -9.84 1.16 4.46
N PRO A 57 -8.94 0.61 3.64
CA PRO A 57 -8.13 -0.55 4.03
C PRO A 57 -7.38 -0.27 5.35
N PRO A 58 -7.50 -1.11 6.40
CA PRO A 58 -6.84 -0.82 7.68
C PRO A 58 -5.32 -0.80 7.53
N THR A 59 -4.64 0.00 8.35
CA THR A 59 -3.18 -0.02 8.43
C THR A 59 -2.67 -1.39 8.85
N SER A 60 -1.64 -1.89 8.16
CA SER A 60 -0.91 -3.11 8.53
C SER A 60 0.07 -2.90 9.69
N HIS A 61 0.25 -1.67 10.16
CA HIS A 61 1.20 -1.28 11.21
C HIS A 61 0.47 -0.48 12.29
N PRO A 62 -0.39 -1.10 13.12
CA PRO A 62 -1.27 -0.39 14.05
C PRO A 62 -0.53 0.42 15.13
N GLU A 63 0.69 -0.01 15.49
CA GLU A 63 1.52 0.66 16.49
C GLU A 63 2.50 1.69 15.90
N PHE A 64 2.51 1.86 14.58
CA PHE A 64 3.47 2.76 13.91
C PHE A 64 2.84 4.12 13.61
N VAL A 65 3.55 5.18 14.02
CA VAL A 65 3.23 6.58 13.68
C VAL A 65 4.29 7.09 12.70
N GLY A 66 3.87 7.57 11.54
CA GLY A 66 4.77 7.93 10.45
C GLY A 66 4.26 7.63 9.04
N CYS A 67 2.94 7.52 8.82
CA CYS A 67 2.33 7.10 7.56
C CYS A 67 2.90 7.86 6.35
N LEU A 68 2.95 9.18 6.43
CA LEU A 68 3.39 10.06 5.34
C LEU A 68 4.89 9.96 5.03
N LYS A 69 5.70 9.38 5.93
CA LYS A 69 7.13 9.14 5.64
C LYS A 69 7.33 8.12 4.53
N CYS A 70 6.41 7.17 4.42
CA CYS A 70 6.50 6.06 3.47
C CYS A 70 5.42 6.14 2.38
N HIS A 71 4.24 6.68 2.69
CA HIS A 71 3.10 6.71 1.79
C HIS A 71 2.79 8.10 1.21
N ASN A 72 3.72 9.05 1.25
CA ASN A 72 3.65 10.33 0.53
C ASN A 72 4.86 10.53 -0.41
N ASP A 73 5.37 9.44 -0.94
CA ASP A 73 6.49 9.36 -1.86
C ASP A 73 6.10 9.71 -3.30
N ASP A 74 7.09 10.09 -4.10
CA ASP A 74 6.90 10.40 -5.53
C ASP A 74 6.46 9.16 -6.30
N ILE A 75 5.48 9.34 -7.18
CA ILE A 75 5.01 8.28 -8.08
C ILE A 75 6.02 8.16 -9.23
N ARG A 76 6.58 6.96 -9.44
CA ARG A 76 7.45 6.64 -10.58
C ARG A 76 6.71 5.88 -11.67
#